data_AF-A0A8S9SZ55-F1
#
_entry.id   AF-A0A8S9SZ55-F1
#
_cell.length_a   1.000
_cell.length_b   1.000
_cell.length_c   1.000
_cell.angle_alpha   90.00
_cell.angle_beta   90.00
_cell.angle_gamma   90.00
#
_symmetry.space_group_name_H-M   'P 1'
#
loop_
_entity.id
_entity.type
_entity.pdbx_description
1 polymer ?
#
loop_
_entity_poly.entity_id
_entity_poly.type
_entity_poly.pdbx_seq_one_letter_code
_entity_poly.pdbx_strand_id
1 'polypeptide(L)'
;MISNESNSNDNFHVDGIQLRIRETNLIVLAIPEKRYNSNSFIDISVDLINNTSNPFHLNPKETLITEVLTLDGQAMQGEMAPDELVYRGKEDVHSQSSFGFRLSQFISNLIHWFWKIPKRTFEPQLVNSRQGRTVTLTLKLFWKSNLLQLQVTNSPSYSPIIFSLLDKSWSFKALQPNTYQLRFLWGIPPSDGEFSSDSETTQGISAGQLATQFVNFALIKPTGADRSAVEVDGIRFETLMPERVLTLPEKKRGIQTLLQIGIRITNNTPIPVRFDLFHTLIPQLMGADNQVYLRRYFRRGTKEPLESDFISVMPQESTTLFSHASFSWRKHDQFTLTIVAKDGGCWNFNALSVGIYQIQMVYNDKYATQEIYDQEGLNTNLIENLWTGIVCTPQVEFCLVR
;
A
#
# COMPACT_ATOMS: atom_id res chain seq x y z
N MET A 1 -17.43 17.83 -11.25
CA MET A 1 -17.88 18.78 -10.22
C MET A 1 -16.84 18.68 -9.14
N ILE A 2 -16.02 19.70 -8.93
CA ILE A 2 -14.99 19.68 -7.87
C ILE A 2 -15.74 20.07 -6.61
N SER A 3 -15.65 19.28 -5.54
CA SER A 3 -16.21 19.65 -4.24
C SER A 3 -15.74 21.06 -3.88
N ASN A 4 -16.66 21.96 -3.53
CA ASN A 4 -16.34 23.36 -3.20
C ASN A 4 -15.50 23.54 -1.92
N GLU A 5 -15.02 22.45 -1.30
CA GLU A 5 -13.95 22.55 -0.31
C GLU A 5 -12.70 23.08 -1.02
N SER A 6 -12.28 24.29 -0.67
CA SER A 6 -11.11 24.90 -1.28
C SER A 6 -9.88 24.03 -1.01
N ASN A 7 -9.29 23.46 -2.06
CA ASN A 7 -8.00 22.76 -2.04
C ASN A 7 -6.81 23.63 -1.57
N SER A 8 -7.04 24.83 -1.03
CA SER A 8 -5.99 25.80 -0.72
C SER A 8 -5.53 25.80 0.73
N ASN A 9 -6.02 24.89 1.59
CA ASN A 9 -5.46 24.66 2.92
C ASN A 9 -5.67 23.19 3.32
N ASP A 10 -4.71 22.32 2.96
CA ASP A 10 -4.69 20.86 3.15
C ASP A 10 -4.73 20.37 4.62
N ASN A 11 -5.05 21.24 5.58
CA ASN A 11 -4.96 20.93 6.98
C ASN A 11 -6.32 21.14 7.67
N PHE A 12 -7.09 20.06 7.81
CA PHE A 12 -8.20 20.00 8.75
C PHE A 12 -7.63 19.97 10.17
N HIS A 13 -7.68 21.11 10.84
CA HIS A 13 -7.26 21.27 12.22
C HIS A 13 -8.48 21.29 13.12
N VAL A 14 -8.53 20.37 14.08
CA VAL A 14 -9.49 20.43 15.18
C VAL A 14 -8.68 20.47 16.47
N ASP A 15 -8.79 21.57 17.21
CA ASP A 15 -8.08 21.78 18.48
C ASP A 15 -6.56 21.59 18.39
N GLY A 16 -5.96 21.94 17.23
CA GLY A 16 -4.53 21.77 16.97
C GLY A 16 -4.08 20.32 16.74
N ILE A 17 -5.02 19.38 16.60
CA ILE A 17 -4.77 18.04 16.10
C ILE A 17 -5.07 18.04 14.60
N GLN A 18 -4.25 17.36 13.82
CA GLN A 18 -4.38 17.24 12.37
C GLN A 18 -4.39 15.77 11.97
N LEU A 19 -5.28 15.41 11.04
CA LEU A 19 -5.27 14.14 10.34
C LEU A 19 -4.98 14.42 8.86
N ARG A 20 -4.05 13.70 8.23
CA ARG A 20 -3.75 13.86 6.79
C ARG A 20 -3.38 12.54 6.13
N ILE A 21 -3.74 12.38 4.87
CA ILE A 21 -3.13 11.36 4.01
C ILE A 21 -1.75 11.89 3.60
N ARG A 22 -0.69 11.09 3.79
CA ARG A 22 0.69 11.49 3.50
C ARG A 22 1.03 11.40 2.01
N GLU A 23 0.29 10.54 1.32
CA GLU A 23 0.36 10.30 -0.12
C GLU A 23 -0.16 11.49 -0.94
N THR A 24 -0.04 11.38 -2.26
CA THR A 24 -0.48 12.42 -3.20
C THR A 24 -1.99 12.52 -3.34
N ASN A 25 -2.39 13.55 -4.09
CA ASN A 25 -3.77 13.78 -4.48
C ASN A 25 -4.33 12.73 -5.45
N LEU A 26 -3.53 11.76 -5.91
CA LEU A 26 -3.96 10.75 -6.88
C LEU A 26 -3.42 9.35 -6.52
N ILE A 27 -4.34 8.45 -6.21
CA ILE A 27 -4.07 7.02 -5.99
C ILE A 27 -4.75 6.23 -7.10
N VAL A 28 -4.00 5.39 -7.80
CA VAL A 28 -4.48 4.58 -8.91
C VAL A 28 -4.29 3.10 -8.58
N LEU A 29 -5.39 2.35 -8.61
CA LEU A 29 -5.38 0.90 -8.52
C LEU A 29 -5.82 0.27 -9.85
N ALA A 30 -4.98 -0.62 -10.37
CA ALA A 30 -5.37 -1.52 -11.46
C ALA A 30 -6.50 -2.45 -10.98
N ILE A 31 -7.56 -2.57 -11.77
CA ILE A 31 -8.63 -3.54 -11.50
C ILE A 31 -8.06 -4.94 -11.74
N PRO A 32 -8.05 -5.83 -10.73
CA PRO A 32 -7.51 -7.17 -10.89
C PRO A 32 -8.33 -7.97 -11.89
N GLU A 33 -7.72 -8.98 -12.51
CA GLU A 33 -8.46 -9.90 -13.36
C GLU A 33 -9.60 -10.57 -12.57
N LYS A 34 -10.73 -10.81 -13.23
CA LYS A 34 -11.88 -11.49 -12.62
C LYS A 34 -11.63 -12.99 -12.47
N ARG A 35 -10.66 -13.34 -11.62
CA ARG A 35 -10.25 -14.70 -11.26
C ARG A 35 -10.33 -14.85 -9.74
N TYR A 36 -10.48 -16.10 -9.30
CA TYR A 36 -10.44 -16.41 -7.87
C TYR A 36 -9.12 -15.92 -7.26
N ASN A 37 -9.22 -15.24 -6.12
CA ASN A 37 -8.13 -14.65 -5.34
C ASN A 37 -7.25 -13.56 -5.99
N SER A 38 -7.48 -13.24 -7.26
CA SER A 38 -6.83 -12.10 -7.91
C SER A 38 -7.21 -10.80 -7.19
N ASN A 39 -6.20 -10.03 -6.79
CA ASN A 39 -6.40 -8.79 -6.06
C ASN A 39 -5.27 -7.80 -6.36
N SER A 40 -5.60 -6.52 -6.36
CA SER A 40 -4.59 -5.44 -6.41
C SER A 40 -4.59 -4.77 -5.06
N PHE A 41 -3.42 -4.36 -4.56
CA PHE A 41 -3.36 -3.66 -3.29
C PHE A 41 -2.32 -2.57 -3.29
N ILE A 42 -2.48 -1.62 -2.40
CA ILE A 42 -1.55 -0.52 -2.17
C ILE A 42 -1.55 -0.16 -0.69
N ASP A 43 -0.38 0.21 -0.18
CA ASP A 43 -0.26 0.73 1.17
C ASP A 43 -0.25 2.26 1.11
N ILE A 44 -1.05 2.88 1.97
CA ILE A 44 -1.11 4.34 2.17
C ILE A 44 -0.88 4.64 3.66
N SER A 45 -0.53 5.87 3.99
CA SER A 45 -0.07 6.30 5.29
C SER A 45 -0.90 7.51 5.73
N VAL A 46 -1.64 7.33 6.82
CA VAL A 46 -2.40 8.41 7.43
C VAL A 46 -1.61 8.91 8.64
N ASP A 47 -1.25 10.19 8.62
CA ASP A 47 -0.57 10.86 9.74
C ASP A 47 -1.61 11.50 10.66
N LEU A 48 -1.53 11.19 11.95
CA LEU A 48 -2.17 11.91 13.04
C LEU A 48 -1.13 12.76 13.76
N ILE A 49 -1.23 14.08 13.67
CA ILE A 49 -0.24 15.03 14.15
C ILE A 49 -0.82 15.85 15.28
N ASN A 50 -0.17 15.83 16.43
CA ASN A 50 -0.50 16.68 17.56
C ASN A 50 0.33 17.98 17.49
N ASN A 51 -0.24 19.08 17.00
CA ASN A 51 0.45 20.37 16.99
C ASN A 51 0.26 21.15 18.31
N THR A 52 -0.46 20.61 19.28
CA THR A 52 -0.67 21.26 20.58
C THR A 52 0.54 21.09 21.50
N SER A 53 0.55 21.86 22.59
CA SER A 53 1.53 21.71 23.67
C SER A 53 1.26 20.53 24.60
N ASN A 54 0.07 19.93 24.54
CA ASN A 54 -0.36 18.90 25.49
C ASN A 54 -0.44 17.55 24.80
N PRO A 55 0.06 16.47 25.42
CA PRO A 55 -0.14 15.15 24.87
C PRO A 55 -1.63 14.75 25.01
N PHE A 56 -2.10 13.85 24.16
CA PHE A 56 -3.44 13.25 24.30
C PHE A 56 -3.39 11.74 24.11
N HIS A 57 -4.38 11.06 24.69
CA HIS A 57 -4.53 9.62 24.60
C HIS A 57 -5.53 9.28 23.49
N LEU A 58 -5.17 8.34 22.63
CA LEU A 58 -6.12 7.75 21.68
C LEU A 58 -7.09 6.85 22.44
N ASN A 59 -8.38 7.04 22.21
CA ASN A 59 -9.39 6.15 22.73
C ASN A 59 -9.27 4.79 22.00
N PRO A 60 -9.14 3.67 22.72
CA PRO A 60 -9.02 2.35 22.09
C PRO A 60 -10.26 1.93 21.28
N LYS A 61 -11.39 2.65 21.41
CA LYS A 61 -12.61 2.42 20.62
C LYS A 61 -12.63 3.22 19.31
N GLU A 62 -11.83 4.27 19.21
CA GLU A 62 -11.73 5.08 18.00
C GLU A 62 -10.96 4.34 16.91
N THR A 63 -11.35 4.55 15.67
CA THR A 63 -10.66 4.01 14.50
C THR A 63 -10.70 5.02 13.35
N LEU A 64 -9.89 4.74 12.33
CA LEU A 64 -10.09 5.33 11.02
C LEU A 64 -11.35 4.74 10.40
N ILE A 65 -12.26 5.62 10.05
CA ILE A 65 -13.48 5.38 9.28
C ILE A 65 -13.17 5.78 7.85
N THR A 66 -13.35 4.86 6.91
CA THR A 66 -13.12 5.17 5.49
C THR A 66 -14.38 5.77 4.89
N GLU A 67 -14.22 6.86 4.14
CA GLU A 67 -15.28 7.45 3.34
C GLU A 67 -14.86 7.48 1.87
N VAL A 68 -15.74 7.00 1.00
CA VAL A 68 -15.55 6.98 -0.45
C VAL A 68 -16.72 7.70 -1.09
N LEU A 69 -16.43 8.74 -1.88
CA LEU A 69 -17.41 9.45 -2.68
C LEU A 69 -17.21 9.13 -4.16
N THR A 70 -18.30 9.07 -4.90
CA THR A 70 -18.29 9.13 -6.37
C THR A 70 -17.94 10.55 -6.85
N LEU A 71 -17.64 10.73 -8.14
CA LEU A 71 -17.26 12.03 -8.71
C LEU A 71 -18.38 13.10 -8.65
N ASP A 72 -19.63 12.68 -8.54
CA ASP A 72 -20.80 13.54 -8.31
C ASP A 72 -21.05 13.82 -6.80
N GLY A 73 -20.18 13.34 -5.92
CA GLY A 73 -20.22 13.60 -4.48
C GLY A 73 -21.15 12.67 -3.69
N GLN A 74 -21.69 11.61 -4.32
CA GLN A 74 -22.52 10.64 -3.60
C GLN A 74 -21.65 9.73 -2.73
N ALA A 75 -21.96 9.65 -1.44
CA ALA A 75 -21.29 8.76 -0.52
C ALA A 75 -21.62 7.30 -0.82
N MET A 76 -20.57 6.48 -0.94
CA MET A 76 -20.67 5.03 -1.04
C MET A 76 -20.90 4.43 0.34
N GLN A 77 -21.85 3.51 0.45
CA GLN A 77 -22.10 2.80 1.69
C GLN A 77 -20.94 1.83 1.97
N GLY A 78 -20.10 2.17 2.95
CA GLY A 78 -19.07 1.30 3.49
C GLY A 78 -19.66 0.37 4.55
N GLU A 79 -19.42 -0.92 4.42
CA GLU A 79 -19.75 -1.91 5.45
C GLU A 79 -18.50 -2.22 6.26
N MET A 80 -18.62 -2.22 7.60
CA MET A 80 -17.56 -2.79 8.43
C MET A 80 -17.58 -4.30 8.23
N ALA A 81 -16.52 -4.85 7.62
CA ALA A 81 -16.46 -6.28 7.44
C ALA A 81 -16.35 -6.92 8.84
N PRO A 82 -17.22 -7.89 9.18
CA PRO A 82 -17.05 -8.64 10.42
C PRO A 82 -15.64 -9.23 10.44
N ASP A 83 -15.04 -9.38 11.63
CA ASP A 83 -13.72 -9.98 11.88
C ASP A 83 -13.68 -11.48 11.47
N GLU A 84 -14.04 -11.80 10.23
CA GLU A 84 -13.98 -13.15 9.68
C GLU A 84 -12.53 -13.57 9.42
N LEU A 85 -11.60 -12.62 9.29
CA LEU A 85 -10.20 -12.89 8.95
C LEU A 85 -9.40 -13.54 10.08
N VAL A 86 -9.87 -13.50 11.32
CA VAL A 86 -9.18 -14.20 12.43
C VAL A 86 -9.53 -15.70 12.48
N TYR A 87 -10.65 -16.13 11.88
CA TYR A 87 -11.11 -17.52 11.99
C TYR A 87 -11.05 -18.35 10.70
N ARG A 88 -10.88 -17.73 9.53
CA ARG A 88 -10.99 -18.45 8.23
C ARG A 88 -9.77 -19.31 7.83
N GLY A 89 -8.85 -19.57 8.75
CA GLY A 89 -7.86 -20.65 8.62
C GLY A 89 -8.38 -22.05 8.99
N LYS A 90 -9.66 -22.19 9.40
CA LYS A 90 -10.16 -23.44 10.01
C LYS A 90 -11.21 -24.23 9.25
N GLU A 91 -11.97 -23.69 8.31
CA GLU A 91 -13.25 -24.37 7.95
C GLU A 91 -13.37 -25.06 6.59
N ASP A 92 -12.51 -24.84 5.58
CA ASP A 92 -12.76 -25.43 4.24
C ASP A 92 -11.63 -26.31 3.66
N VAL A 93 -10.92 -27.08 4.51
CA VAL A 93 -10.13 -28.24 4.05
C VAL A 93 -10.79 -29.53 4.54
N HIS A 94 -11.96 -29.84 4.00
CA HIS A 94 -12.69 -31.09 4.27
C HIS A 94 -12.31 -32.25 3.33
N SER A 95 -11.06 -32.31 2.87
CA SER A 95 -10.51 -33.55 2.29
C SER A 95 -9.09 -33.81 2.77
N GLN A 96 -8.95 -34.91 3.52
CA GLN A 96 -7.72 -35.54 4.00
C GLN A 96 -6.86 -34.68 4.95
N SER A 97 -7.26 -34.65 6.24
CA SER A 97 -6.41 -34.14 7.32
C SER A 97 -5.16 -35.02 7.46
N SER A 98 -4.06 -34.61 6.85
CA SER A 98 -2.76 -35.22 7.13
C SER A 98 -2.40 -35.00 8.60
N PHE A 99 -1.71 -35.97 9.20
CA PHE A 99 -1.24 -35.91 10.60
C PHE A 99 -0.49 -34.60 10.91
N GLY A 100 0.19 -34.03 9.90
CA GLY A 100 0.87 -32.74 9.99
C GLY A 100 -0.04 -31.56 10.33
N PHE A 101 -1.28 -31.52 9.80
CA PHE A 101 -2.22 -30.44 10.11
C PHE A 101 -2.76 -30.52 11.54
N ARG A 102 -3.02 -31.73 12.05
CA ARG A 102 -3.41 -31.93 13.45
C ARG A 102 -2.29 -31.54 14.42
N LEU A 103 -1.04 -31.85 14.06
CA LEU A 103 0.12 -31.48 14.87
C LEU A 103 0.39 -29.97 14.84
N SER A 104 0.24 -29.30 13.69
CA SER A 104 0.39 -27.84 13.61
C SER A 104 -0.70 -27.11 14.41
N GLN A 105 -1.94 -27.61 14.40
CA GLN A 105 -3.03 -27.07 15.18
C GLN A 105 -2.84 -27.31 16.69
N PHE A 106 -2.34 -28.48 17.07
CA PHE A 106 -1.97 -28.77 18.46
C PHE A 106 -0.85 -27.85 18.95
N ILE A 107 0.22 -27.67 18.16
CA ILE A 107 1.33 -26.76 18.47
C ILE A 107 0.85 -25.30 18.52
N SER A 108 -0.02 -24.86 17.61
CA SER A 108 -0.58 -23.50 17.62
C SER A 108 -1.41 -23.25 18.88
N ASN A 109 -2.25 -24.20 19.28
CA ASN A 109 -3.00 -24.13 20.54
C ASN A 109 -2.08 -24.17 21.77
N LEU A 110 -1.01 -24.97 21.73
CA LEU A 110 -0.02 -25.04 22.81
C LEU A 110 0.77 -23.74 22.94
N ILE A 111 1.18 -23.13 21.82
CA ILE A 111 1.82 -21.81 21.79
C ILE A 111 0.85 -20.77 22.33
N HIS A 112 -0.43 -20.78 21.95
CA HIS A 112 -1.41 -19.84 22.50
C HIS A 112 -1.65 -20.05 24.01
N TRP A 113 -1.55 -21.28 24.51
CA TRP A 113 -1.70 -21.59 25.95
C TRP A 113 -0.46 -21.21 26.77
N PHE A 114 0.74 -21.47 26.25
CA PHE A 114 2.02 -21.05 26.85
C PHE A 114 2.22 -19.53 26.75
N TRP A 115 1.70 -18.92 25.69
CA TRP A 115 1.56 -17.47 25.52
C TRP A 115 0.16 -17.04 25.94
N LYS A 116 -0.28 -17.44 27.15
CA LYS A 116 -1.17 -16.57 27.94
C LYS A 116 -0.41 -15.28 28.20
N ILE A 117 -0.31 -14.44 27.17
CA ILE A 117 0.18 -13.08 27.26
C ILE A 117 -0.71 -12.49 28.36
N PRO A 118 -0.14 -12.09 29.51
CA PRO A 118 -0.92 -11.45 30.57
C PRO A 118 -1.75 -10.39 29.86
N LYS A 119 -3.07 -10.32 30.12
CA LYS A 119 -3.96 -9.31 29.55
C LYS A 119 -3.26 -7.97 29.73
N ARG A 120 -2.51 -7.54 28.71
CA ARG A 120 -1.74 -6.32 28.76
C ARG A 120 -2.85 -5.31 28.73
N THR A 121 -3.10 -4.69 29.88
CA THR A 121 -3.89 -3.47 29.91
C THR A 121 -3.24 -2.58 28.87
N PHE A 122 -3.90 -2.47 27.71
CA PHE A 122 -3.40 -1.68 26.62
C PHE A 122 -3.38 -0.26 27.17
N GLU A 123 -2.20 0.22 27.52
CA GLU A 123 -2.05 1.61 27.92
C GLU A 123 -2.50 2.43 26.72
N PRO A 124 -3.49 3.32 26.91
CA PRO A 124 -4.04 4.11 25.81
C PRO A 124 -2.89 4.86 25.16
N GLN A 125 -2.78 4.73 23.84
CA GLN A 125 -1.62 5.23 23.11
C GLN A 125 -1.51 6.74 23.27
N LEU A 126 -0.38 7.19 23.84
CA LEU A 126 -0.08 8.60 24.00
C LEU A 126 0.49 9.16 22.68
N VAL A 127 -0.16 10.20 22.16
CA VAL A 127 0.37 11.07 21.10
C VAL A 127 0.97 12.29 21.79
N ASN A 128 2.30 12.31 21.91
CA ASN A 128 2.98 13.42 22.58
C ASN A 128 2.76 14.75 21.85
N SER A 129 2.91 15.85 22.57
CA SER A 129 2.92 17.19 22.01
C SER A 129 3.95 17.32 20.89
N ARG A 130 3.58 17.97 19.78
CA ARG A 130 4.44 18.22 18.61
C ARG A 130 4.99 16.94 17.96
N GLN A 131 4.31 15.81 18.15
CA GLN A 131 4.65 14.54 17.51
C GLN A 131 3.53 14.06 16.60
N GLY A 132 3.92 13.30 15.57
CA GLY A 132 3.01 12.59 14.69
C GLY A 132 3.03 11.08 14.95
N ARG A 133 1.92 10.43 14.71
CA ARG A 133 1.80 8.98 14.55
C ARG A 133 1.37 8.71 13.11
N THR A 134 2.02 7.76 12.45
CA THR A 134 1.62 7.30 11.13
C THR A 134 0.96 5.94 11.25
N VAL A 135 -0.22 5.80 10.67
CA VAL A 135 -0.94 4.54 10.52
C VAL A 135 -0.87 4.14 9.04
N THR A 136 -0.38 2.95 8.76
CA THR A 136 -0.36 2.41 7.38
C THR A 136 -1.62 1.59 7.14
N LEU A 137 -2.40 1.97 6.14
CA LEU A 137 -3.58 1.26 5.67
C LEU A 137 -3.26 0.54 4.36
N THR A 138 -3.76 -0.68 4.21
CA THR A 138 -3.74 -1.41 2.95
C THR A 138 -5.13 -1.28 2.30
N LEU A 139 -5.16 -0.64 1.13
CA LEU A 139 -6.30 -0.63 0.22
C LEU A 139 -6.18 -1.87 -0.67
N LYS A 140 -7.13 -2.81 -0.58
CA LYS A 140 -7.17 -4.05 -1.35
C LYS A 140 -8.41 -4.09 -2.23
N LEU A 141 -8.20 -4.20 -3.53
CA LEU A 141 -9.23 -4.32 -4.54
C LEU A 141 -9.33 -5.78 -5.00
N PHE A 142 -10.51 -6.38 -4.98
CA PHE A 142 -10.71 -7.79 -5.37
C PHE A 142 -12.13 -8.07 -5.84
N TRP A 143 -12.34 -9.22 -6.49
CA TRP A 143 -13.66 -9.68 -6.91
C TRP A 143 -14.26 -10.65 -5.89
N LYS A 144 -15.51 -10.42 -5.47
CA LYS A 144 -16.29 -11.35 -4.65
C LYS A 144 -17.75 -11.33 -5.11
N SER A 145 -18.31 -12.51 -5.38
CA SER A 145 -19.68 -12.68 -5.90
C SER A 145 -19.97 -11.81 -7.15
N ASN A 146 -19.03 -11.79 -8.10
CA ASN A 146 -19.09 -10.95 -9.31
C ASN A 146 -19.09 -9.42 -9.09
N LEU A 147 -18.91 -8.95 -7.86
CA LEU A 147 -18.79 -7.54 -7.53
C LEU A 147 -17.33 -7.19 -7.23
N LEU A 148 -16.88 -6.05 -7.76
CA LEU A 148 -15.60 -5.46 -7.40
C LEU A 148 -15.76 -4.81 -6.02
N GLN A 149 -14.84 -5.15 -5.11
CA GLN A 149 -14.87 -4.68 -3.73
C GLN A 149 -13.54 -4.03 -3.36
N LEU A 150 -13.61 -2.89 -2.68
CA LEU A 150 -12.47 -2.25 -2.03
C LEU A 150 -12.56 -2.58 -0.54
N GLN A 151 -11.55 -3.25 -0.03
CA GLN A 151 -11.34 -3.45 1.40
C GLN A 151 -10.22 -2.53 1.89
N VAL A 152 -10.45 -1.82 2.98
CA VAL A 152 -9.44 -1.02 3.67
C VAL A 152 -9.15 -1.67 5.01
N THR A 153 -7.89 -2.02 5.23
CA THR A 153 -7.42 -2.73 6.43
C THR A 153 -6.21 -2.02 7.00
N ASN A 154 -5.96 -2.15 8.30
CA ASN A 154 -4.69 -1.73 8.86
C ASN A 154 -3.59 -2.70 8.42
N SER A 155 -2.49 -2.16 7.90
CA SER A 155 -1.40 -2.98 7.38
C SER A 155 -0.59 -3.55 8.56
N PRO A 156 -0.44 -4.88 8.67
CA PRO A 156 0.36 -5.49 9.75
C PRO A 156 1.87 -5.30 9.54
N SER A 157 2.28 -4.68 8.43
CA SER A 157 3.63 -4.79 7.86
C SER A 157 4.75 -4.11 8.65
N TYR A 158 4.46 -3.17 9.57
CA TYR A 158 5.52 -2.42 10.25
C TYR A 158 5.57 -2.51 11.79
N SER A 159 4.54 -3.02 12.48
CA SER A 159 4.65 -3.38 13.90
C SER A 159 3.43 -4.18 14.38
N PRO A 160 3.56 -5.49 14.64
CA PRO A 160 2.44 -6.32 15.10
C PRO A 160 1.97 -5.98 16.53
N ILE A 161 2.67 -5.10 17.26
CA ILE A 161 2.45 -4.91 18.69
C ILE A 161 1.62 -3.66 19.00
N ILE A 162 1.51 -2.72 18.05
CA ILE A 162 1.05 -1.38 18.41
C ILE A 162 -0.43 -1.15 18.05
N PHE A 163 -0.98 -1.74 16.97
CA PHE A 163 -2.32 -1.35 16.46
C PHE A 163 -3.37 -2.46 16.35
N SER A 164 -3.28 -3.56 17.11
CA SER A 164 -4.32 -4.62 17.10
C SER A 164 -5.72 -4.16 17.53
N LEU A 165 -5.88 -2.90 17.96
CA LEU A 165 -7.18 -2.29 18.29
C LEU A 165 -7.92 -1.75 17.05
N LEU A 166 -7.25 -1.73 15.89
CA LEU A 166 -7.78 -1.25 14.62
C LEU A 166 -7.99 -2.39 13.60
N ASP A 167 -8.18 -3.64 14.04
CA ASP A 167 -8.40 -4.77 13.11
C ASP A 167 -9.71 -4.64 12.27
N LYS A 168 -10.49 -3.60 12.55
CA LYS A 168 -11.65 -3.20 11.76
C LYS A 168 -11.25 -2.97 10.30
N SER A 169 -11.97 -3.64 9.41
CA SER A 169 -11.84 -3.45 7.97
C SER A 169 -13.11 -2.83 7.40
N TRP A 170 -12.96 -1.89 6.48
CA TRP A 170 -14.07 -1.30 5.73
C TRP A 170 -14.15 -1.96 4.36
N SER A 171 -15.37 -2.24 3.89
CA SER A 171 -15.61 -2.86 2.60
C SER A 171 -16.63 -2.05 1.81
N PHE A 172 -16.28 -1.66 0.59
CA PHE A 172 -17.16 -0.99 -0.36
C PHE A 172 -17.42 -1.94 -1.53
N LYS A 173 -18.68 -2.16 -1.87
CA LYS A 173 -19.09 -3.14 -2.88
C LYS A 173 -19.53 -2.47 -4.18
N ALA A 174 -19.62 -3.29 -5.23
CA ALA A 174 -20.16 -2.90 -6.54
C ALA A 174 -19.42 -1.71 -7.21
N LEU A 175 -18.13 -1.55 -6.91
CA LEU A 175 -17.30 -0.53 -7.55
C LEU A 175 -17.20 -0.76 -9.05
N GLN A 176 -17.04 0.33 -9.79
CA GLN A 176 -16.87 0.31 -11.24
C GLN A 176 -15.56 1.02 -11.61
N PRO A 177 -15.01 0.78 -12.80
CA PRO A 177 -13.89 1.56 -13.32
C PRO A 177 -14.29 3.04 -13.41
N ASN A 178 -13.81 3.87 -12.48
CA ASN A 178 -14.09 5.29 -12.39
C ASN A 178 -13.11 5.97 -11.42
N THR A 179 -13.19 7.30 -11.32
CA THR A 179 -12.54 8.10 -10.28
C THR A 179 -13.51 8.37 -9.15
N TYR A 180 -13.01 8.17 -7.94
CA TYR A 180 -13.68 8.40 -6.66
C TYR A 180 -12.88 9.42 -5.85
N GLN A 181 -13.45 9.92 -4.77
CA GLN A 181 -12.72 10.64 -3.73
C GLN A 181 -12.66 9.78 -2.47
N LEU A 182 -11.48 9.70 -1.86
CA LEU A 182 -11.22 8.91 -0.66
C LEU A 182 -10.77 9.84 0.47
N ARG A 183 -11.32 9.68 1.66
CA ARG A 183 -10.77 10.28 2.88
C ARG A 183 -10.95 9.37 4.09
N PHE A 184 -10.31 9.76 5.19
CA PHE A 184 -10.44 9.07 6.46
C PHE A 184 -10.95 10.02 7.53
N LEU A 185 -11.86 9.52 8.36
CA LEU A 185 -12.36 10.20 9.53
C LEU A 185 -11.84 9.46 10.77
N TRP A 186 -11.35 10.17 11.77
CA TRP A 186 -11.00 9.59 13.06
C TRP A 186 -12.18 9.71 14.02
N GLY A 187 -12.67 8.59 14.54
CA GLY A 187 -13.79 8.59 15.47
C GLY A 187 -14.26 7.21 15.89
N ILE A 188 -15.31 7.18 16.70
CA ILE A 188 -15.99 5.94 17.08
C ILE A 188 -16.93 5.56 15.92
N PRO A 189 -16.82 4.35 15.35
CA PRO A 189 -17.71 3.94 14.27
C PRO A 189 -19.12 3.73 14.84
N PRO A 190 -20.19 3.97 14.05
CA PRO A 190 -21.55 3.75 14.49
C PRO A 190 -21.73 2.29 14.93
N SER A 191 -22.43 2.07 16.05
CA SER A 191 -22.60 0.74 16.66
C SER A 191 -23.32 -0.23 15.73
N ASP A 192 -24.16 0.29 14.85
CA ASP A 192 -25.11 -0.49 14.06
C ASP A 192 -24.71 -0.52 12.57
N GLY A 193 -23.54 0.01 12.21
CA GLY A 193 -23.06 0.09 10.82
C GLY A 193 -23.86 1.08 9.94
N GLU A 194 -24.94 1.66 10.43
CA GLU A 194 -25.66 2.74 9.76
C GLU A 194 -25.01 4.09 10.10
N PHE A 195 -24.46 4.74 9.08
CA PHE A 195 -24.19 6.18 9.17
C PHE A 195 -25.54 6.88 9.10
N SER A 196 -26.09 7.29 10.26
CA SER A 196 -27.19 8.25 10.23
C SER A 196 -26.64 9.56 9.68
N SER A 197 -27.19 10.02 8.55
CA SER A 197 -26.94 11.36 8.02
C SER A 197 -27.40 12.48 8.96
N ASP A 198 -28.08 12.12 10.05
CA ASP A 198 -28.73 13.04 10.96
C ASP A 198 -27.80 13.33 12.14
N SER A 199 -27.08 14.44 12.02
CA SER A 199 -26.08 14.93 12.97
C SER A 199 -26.70 15.69 14.13
N GLU A 200 -27.43 15.02 15.03
CA GLU A 200 -27.84 15.65 16.29
C GLU A 200 -27.61 14.75 17.52
N THR A 201 -26.86 15.31 18.47
CA THR A 201 -26.78 15.00 19.91
C THR A 201 -25.90 13.84 20.41
N THR A 202 -24.70 14.18 20.90
CA THR A 202 -24.26 13.80 22.28
C THR A 202 -23.05 14.63 22.73
N GLN A 203 -23.12 15.18 23.95
CA GLN A 203 -22.12 16.08 24.54
C GLN A 203 -20.96 15.31 25.20
N GLY A 204 -19.82 15.31 24.53
CA GLY A 204 -18.52 14.95 25.10
C GLY A 204 -17.46 15.35 24.08
N ILE A 205 -16.85 16.54 24.26
CA ILE A 205 -16.07 17.23 23.22
C ILE A 205 -16.78 17.12 21.85
N SER A 206 -17.79 17.96 21.61
CA SER A 206 -18.35 18.16 20.26
C SER A 206 -17.37 18.95 19.38
N ALA A 207 -16.09 18.55 19.40
CA ALA A 207 -15.04 19.05 18.52
C ALA A 207 -15.15 18.30 17.19
N GLY A 208 -14.95 19.01 16.09
CA GLY A 208 -15.12 18.48 14.74
C GLY A 208 -14.48 17.11 14.58
N GLN A 209 -15.19 16.19 13.92
CA GLN A 209 -14.63 14.92 13.53
C GLN A 209 -13.34 15.18 12.73
N LEU A 210 -12.20 14.69 13.22
CA LEU A 210 -10.93 14.84 12.52
C LEU A 210 -11.04 14.10 11.19
N ALA A 211 -10.84 14.82 10.08
CA ALA A 211 -10.92 14.28 8.74
C ALA A 211 -9.60 14.53 8.01
N THR A 212 -9.22 13.62 7.12
CA THR A 212 -8.20 13.93 6.11
C THR A 212 -8.84 14.74 4.98
N GLN A 213 -7.99 15.38 4.18
CA GLN A 213 -8.39 15.85 2.86
C GLN A 213 -8.87 14.71 1.98
N PHE A 214 -9.74 15.03 1.01
CA PHE A 214 -10.07 14.11 -0.06
C PHE A 214 -8.90 13.95 -1.02
N VAL A 215 -8.60 12.72 -1.38
CA VAL A 215 -7.67 12.38 -2.47
C VAL A 215 -8.42 11.67 -3.58
N ASN A 216 -8.01 11.90 -4.83
CA ASN A 216 -8.59 11.18 -5.96
C ASN A 216 -8.12 9.72 -5.92
N PHE A 217 -9.08 8.82 -6.06
CA PHE A 217 -8.88 7.39 -6.07
C PHE A 217 -9.45 6.81 -7.36
N ALA A 218 -8.58 6.41 -8.29
CA ALA A 218 -8.97 5.92 -9.61
C ALA A 218 -8.85 4.40 -9.73
N LEU A 219 -9.92 3.78 -10.23
CA LEU A 219 -9.98 2.37 -10.57
C LEU A 219 -9.85 2.19 -12.08
N ILE A 220 -8.72 1.66 -12.54
CA ILE A 220 -8.40 1.64 -13.97
C ILE A 220 -8.32 0.20 -14.47
N LYS A 221 -8.92 -0.05 -15.63
CA LYS A 221 -8.79 -1.35 -16.30
C LYS A 221 -7.37 -1.52 -16.83
N PRO A 222 -6.72 -2.68 -16.61
CA PRO A 222 -5.47 -2.99 -17.27
C PRO A 222 -5.56 -2.87 -18.79
N THR A 223 -4.51 -2.36 -19.41
CA THR A 223 -4.35 -2.21 -20.86
C THR A 223 -3.13 -3.00 -21.36
N GLY A 224 -2.96 -3.07 -22.69
CA GLY A 224 -1.89 -3.86 -23.32
C GLY A 224 -2.25 -5.33 -23.57
N ALA A 225 -1.43 -6.00 -24.38
CA ALA A 225 -1.71 -7.37 -24.84
C ALA A 225 -1.69 -8.40 -23.69
N ASP A 226 -0.84 -8.18 -22.69
CA ASP A 226 -0.69 -9.07 -21.53
C ASP A 226 -1.29 -8.49 -20.25
N ARG A 227 -2.03 -7.36 -20.35
CA ARG A 227 -2.67 -6.68 -19.22
C ARG A 227 -1.69 -6.31 -18.11
N SER A 228 -0.42 -6.07 -18.45
CA SER A 228 0.63 -5.66 -17.50
C SER A 228 0.74 -4.15 -17.31
N ALA A 229 -0.12 -3.37 -17.98
CA ALA A 229 -0.07 -1.92 -17.97
C ALA A 229 -1.38 -1.26 -17.49
N VAL A 230 -1.26 -0.04 -16.98
CA VAL A 230 -2.37 0.89 -16.74
C VAL A 230 -2.02 2.25 -17.34
N GLU A 231 -3.02 3.03 -17.73
CA GLU A 231 -2.83 4.37 -18.29
C GLU A 231 -3.67 5.38 -17.53
N VAL A 232 -3.01 6.46 -17.09
CA VAL A 232 -3.56 7.52 -16.25
C VAL A 232 -3.16 8.84 -16.88
N ASP A 233 -4.12 9.69 -17.24
CA ASP A 233 -3.87 11.02 -17.80
C ASP A 233 -2.87 11.01 -18.98
N GLY A 234 -2.94 9.98 -19.82
CA GLY A 234 -2.02 9.79 -20.96
C GLY A 234 -0.63 9.29 -20.58
N ILE A 235 -0.37 8.91 -19.33
CA ILE A 235 0.87 8.25 -18.90
C ILE A 235 0.59 6.78 -18.67
N ARG A 236 1.28 5.90 -19.41
CA ARG A 236 1.17 4.45 -19.26
C ARG A 236 2.30 3.91 -18.39
N PHE A 237 1.93 3.14 -17.36
CA PHE A 237 2.84 2.43 -16.46
C PHE A 237 2.71 0.93 -16.67
N GLU A 238 3.81 0.22 -16.87
CA GLU A 238 3.85 -1.20 -17.22
C GLU A 238 4.87 -1.94 -16.35
N THR A 239 4.47 -3.01 -15.64
CA THR A 239 5.43 -3.87 -14.94
C THR A 239 6.15 -4.76 -15.95
N LEU A 240 7.48 -4.74 -15.93
CA LEU A 240 8.32 -5.58 -16.78
C LEU A 240 8.98 -6.68 -15.97
N MET A 241 8.80 -7.92 -16.43
CA MET A 241 9.55 -9.09 -15.99
C MET A 241 9.75 -10.02 -17.19
N PRO A 242 10.85 -9.83 -17.96
CA PRO A 242 11.07 -10.58 -19.20
C PRO A 242 11.16 -12.09 -18.98
N GLU A 243 11.83 -12.52 -17.91
CA GLU A 243 11.96 -13.92 -17.54
C GLU A 243 10.91 -14.31 -16.49
N ARG A 244 9.90 -15.09 -16.91
CA ARG A 244 8.80 -15.55 -16.04
C ARG A 244 9.00 -16.94 -15.47
N VAL A 245 10.00 -17.69 -15.91
CA VAL A 245 10.35 -19.01 -15.35
C VAL A 245 11.80 -18.92 -14.92
N LEU A 246 12.02 -18.95 -13.62
CA LEU A 246 13.33 -18.73 -13.02
C LEU A 246 13.83 -20.00 -12.37
N THR A 247 14.94 -20.52 -12.90
CA THR A 247 15.65 -21.63 -12.28
C THR A 247 16.48 -21.11 -11.11
N LEU A 248 16.22 -21.66 -9.94
CA LEU A 248 16.92 -21.31 -8.72
C LEU A 248 18.40 -21.71 -8.83
N PRO A 249 19.32 -20.92 -8.25
CA PRO A 249 20.74 -21.24 -8.32
C PRO A 249 21.02 -22.55 -7.56
N GLU A 250 22.15 -23.19 -7.82
CA GLU A 250 22.63 -24.27 -6.98
C GLU A 250 22.69 -23.83 -5.50
N LYS A 251 22.41 -24.74 -4.57
CA LYS A 251 22.41 -24.48 -3.12
C LYS A 251 23.82 -24.32 -2.56
N LYS A 252 24.53 -23.29 -3.04
CA LYS A 252 25.87 -22.90 -2.64
C LYS A 252 25.85 -21.48 -2.08
N ARG A 253 26.58 -21.27 -0.99
CA ARG A 253 26.65 -19.97 -0.33
C ARG A 253 27.28 -18.94 -1.26
N GLY A 254 26.64 -17.78 -1.38
CA GLY A 254 27.15 -16.66 -2.19
C GLY A 254 26.78 -16.72 -3.66
N ILE A 255 26.18 -17.82 -4.15
CA ILE A 255 25.62 -17.84 -5.50
C ILE A 255 24.30 -17.09 -5.50
N GLN A 256 24.13 -16.21 -6.48
CA GLN A 256 22.92 -15.46 -6.74
C GLN A 256 22.47 -15.68 -8.18
N THR A 257 21.17 -15.80 -8.40
CA THR A 257 20.57 -15.70 -9.73
C THR A 257 20.09 -14.29 -9.92
N LEU A 258 20.67 -13.57 -10.87
CA LEU A 258 20.24 -12.23 -11.25
C LEU A 258 18.97 -12.32 -12.10
N LEU A 259 18.07 -11.36 -11.94
CA LEU A 259 16.90 -11.22 -12.79
C LEU A 259 16.58 -9.75 -13.04
N GLN A 260 15.86 -9.51 -14.13
CA GLN A 260 15.36 -8.20 -14.49
C GLN A 260 13.90 -8.06 -14.06
N ILE A 261 13.64 -7.10 -13.17
CA ILE A 261 12.30 -6.67 -12.80
C ILE A 261 12.31 -5.14 -12.86
N GLY A 262 11.31 -4.55 -13.50
CA GLY A 262 11.30 -3.12 -13.71
C GLY A 262 9.92 -2.55 -14.00
N ILE A 263 9.94 -1.28 -14.36
CA ILE A 263 8.77 -0.56 -14.86
C ILE A 263 9.13 0.09 -16.20
N ARG A 264 8.17 0.12 -17.11
CA ARG A 264 8.21 1.00 -18.29
C ARG A 264 7.16 2.09 -18.11
N ILE A 265 7.57 3.32 -18.37
CA ILE A 265 6.72 4.50 -18.33
C ILE A 265 6.71 5.08 -19.74
N THR A 266 5.53 5.16 -20.35
CA THR A 266 5.32 5.74 -21.68
C THR A 266 4.51 7.02 -21.54
N ASN A 267 5.00 8.11 -22.12
CA ASN A 267 4.30 9.38 -22.14
C ASN A 267 3.49 9.51 -23.44
N ASN A 268 2.17 9.29 -23.39
CA ASN A 268 1.27 9.49 -24.52
C ASN A 268 0.70 10.93 -24.57
N THR A 269 1.08 11.81 -23.64
CA THR A 269 0.63 13.21 -23.63
C THR A 269 1.36 14.03 -24.71
N PRO A 270 0.85 15.21 -25.09
CA PRO A 270 1.50 16.07 -26.10
C PRO A 270 2.66 16.90 -25.53
N ILE A 271 2.94 16.84 -24.22
CA ILE A 271 4.01 17.60 -23.57
C ILE A 271 5.02 16.66 -22.89
N PRO A 272 6.29 17.07 -22.73
CA PRO A 272 7.24 16.32 -21.93
C PRO A 272 6.79 16.20 -20.47
N VAL A 273 7.03 15.05 -19.85
CA VAL A 273 6.71 14.79 -18.44
C VAL A 273 7.95 14.23 -17.76
N ARG A 274 8.25 14.74 -16.56
CA ARG A 274 9.42 14.34 -15.79
C ARG A 274 9.02 13.40 -14.65
N PHE A 275 9.81 12.37 -14.41
CA PHE A 275 9.56 11.37 -13.36
C PHE A 275 10.75 11.27 -12.42
N ASP A 276 10.52 11.33 -11.10
CA ASP A 276 11.50 10.87 -10.11
C ASP A 276 11.55 9.34 -10.14
N LEU A 277 12.74 8.76 -10.36
CA LEU A 277 12.99 7.32 -10.32
C LEU A 277 13.95 6.89 -9.21
N PHE A 278 14.34 7.80 -8.32
CA PHE A 278 15.32 7.59 -7.27
C PHE A 278 14.78 6.75 -6.10
N HIS A 279 13.58 7.06 -5.65
CA HIS A 279 12.98 6.42 -4.45
C HIS A 279 11.50 6.06 -4.61
N THR A 280 10.98 6.18 -5.83
CA THR A 280 9.55 6.08 -6.14
C THR A 280 9.09 4.67 -6.49
N LEU A 281 10.00 3.78 -6.86
CA LEU A 281 9.66 2.41 -7.26
C LEU A 281 9.65 1.45 -6.07
N ILE A 282 8.46 0.93 -5.79
CA ILE A 282 8.20 0.07 -4.67
C ILE A 282 7.64 -1.27 -5.20
N PRO A 283 8.41 -2.37 -5.14
CA PRO A 283 7.92 -3.68 -5.53
C PRO A 283 6.95 -4.22 -4.48
N GLN A 284 5.98 -5.00 -4.94
CA GLN A 284 5.08 -5.79 -4.09
C GLN A 284 5.02 -7.22 -4.63
N LEU A 285 5.08 -8.19 -3.72
CA LEU A 285 5.16 -9.60 -4.04
C LEU A 285 4.02 -10.36 -3.36
N MET A 286 3.35 -11.21 -4.12
CA MET A 286 2.28 -12.09 -3.66
C MET A 286 2.60 -13.54 -3.99
N GLY A 287 2.29 -14.45 -3.05
CA GLY A 287 2.44 -15.89 -3.24
C GLY A 287 1.29 -16.54 -3.98
N ALA A 288 1.44 -17.83 -4.28
CA ALA A 288 0.39 -18.67 -4.84
C ALA A 288 -0.88 -18.74 -3.97
N ASP A 289 -0.74 -18.54 -2.65
CA ASP A 289 -1.82 -18.46 -1.67
C ASP A 289 -2.50 -17.07 -1.64
N ASN A 290 -2.07 -16.16 -2.51
CA ASN A 290 -2.50 -14.77 -2.58
C ASN A 290 -2.24 -13.98 -1.28
N GLN A 291 -1.28 -14.45 -0.49
CA GLN A 291 -0.77 -13.72 0.66
C GLN A 291 0.28 -12.72 0.20
N VAL A 292 0.15 -11.50 0.71
CA VAL A 292 1.13 -10.44 0.49
C VAL A 292 2.36 -10.77 1.32
N TYR A 293 3.51 -10.91 0.66
CA TYR A 293 4.76 -11.14 1.37
C TYR A 293 5.20 -9.87 2.09
N LEU A 294 5.63 -10.05 3.35
CA LEU A 294 6.22 -8.97 4.13
C LEU A 294 7.46 -8.42 3.43
N ARG A 295 7.33 -7.23 2.88
CA ARG A 295 8.42 -6.46 2.29
C ARG A 295 9.23 -5.79 3.39
N ARG A 296 10.54 -6.01 3.41
CA ARG A 296 11.46 -5.29 4.30
C ARG A 296 12.36 -4.38 3.51
N TYR A 297 12.40 -3.11 3.89
CA TYR A 297 13.33 -2.14 3.30
C TYR A 297 14.57 -2.03 4.16
N PHE A 298 15.74 -2.08 3.52
CA PHE A 298 17.02 -1.89 4.17
C PHE A 298 17.83 -0.86 3.42
N ARG A 299 18.47 0.06 4.13
CA ARG A 299 19.33 1.09 3.56
C ARG A 299 20.67 1.12 4.28
N ARG A 300 21.79 0.99 3.53
CA ARG A 300 23.17 1.05 4.08
C ARG A 300 23.83 2.40 3.74
N GLY A 301 23.14 3.48 4.08
CA GLY A 301 23.58 4.85 3.80
C GLY A 301 22.64 5.57 2.84
N THR A 302 22.61 6.90 2.98
CA THR A 302 21.79 7.77 2.14
C THR A 302 22.61 8.13 0.90
N LYS A 303 22.22 7.63 -0.27
CA LYS A 303 22.63 8.26 -1.52
C LYS A 303 21.85 9.56 -1.69
N GLU A 304 22.48 10.56 -2.27
CA GLU A 304 21.83 11.78 -2.73
C GLU A 304 21.29 11.54 -4.15
N PRO A 305 20.10 12.07 -4.49
CA PRO A 305 19.56 11.97 -5.84
C PRO A 305 20.41 12.81 -6.82
N LEU A 306 20.60 12.29 -8.02
CA LEU A 306 21.28 13.01 -9.11
C LEU A 306 20.25 13.52 -10.13
N GLU A 307 20.60 14.53 -10.94
CA GLU A 307 19.71 15.01 -12.02
C GLU A 307 19.29 13.88 -12.98
N SER A 308 20.18 12.93 -13.24
CA SER A 308 19.92 11.76 -14.08
C SER A 308 18.89 10.77 -13.49
N ASP A 309 18.51 10.93 -12.22
CA ASP A 309 17.41 10.17 -11.61
C ASP A 309 16.03 10.76 -11.92
N PHE A 310 15.97 11.98 -12.45
CA PHE A 310 14.73 12.68 -12.84
C PHE A 310 14.58 12.68 -14.36
N ILE A 311 14.04 11.61 -14.91
CA ILE A 311 13.98 11.40 -16.36
C ILE A 311 12.83 12.21 -16.97
N SER A 312 13.13 13.06 -17.94
CA SER A 312 12.14 13.68 -18.82
C SER A 312 11.81 12.76 -19.98
N VAL A 313 10.54 12.35 -20.11
CA VAL A 313 10.04 11.50 -21.19
C VAL A 313 9.28 12.37 -22.17
N MET A 314 9.71 12.41 -23.43
CA MET A 314 9.05 13.22 -24.47
C MET A 314 7.72 12.59 -24.92
N PRO A 315 6.84 13.36 -25.60
CA PRO A 315 5.63 12.81 -26.20
C PRO A 315 5.89 11.59 -27.07
N GLN A 316 5.09 10.54 -26.88
CA GLN A 316 5.16 9.24 -27.54
C GLN A 316 6.44 8.42 -27.25
N GLU A 317 7.29 8.88 -26.34
CA GLU A 317 8.47 8.12 -25.91
C GLU A 317 8.19 7.28 -24.67
N SER A 318 9.10 6.34 -24.40
CA SER A 318 9.07 5.54 -23.19
C SER A 318 10.44 5.47 -22.55
N THR A 319 10.46 5.46 -21.22
CA THR A 319 11.64 5.11 -20.43
C THR A 319 11.41 3.77 -19.75
N THR A 320 12.46 2.96 -19.66
CA THR A 320 12.42 1.67 -18.96
C THR A 320 13.46 1.67 -17.85
N LEU A 321 13.02 1.36 -16.63
CA LEU A 321 13.90 1.19 -15.48
C LEU A 321 13.84 -0.24 -15.00
N PHE A 322 14.95 -0.97 -15.14
CA PHE A 322 15.16 -2.25 -14.49
C PHE A 322 15.89 -2.06 -13.18
N SER A 323 15.30 -2.55 -12.09
CA SER A 323 15.98 -2.70 -10.82
C SER A 323 16.89 -3.93 -10.87
N HIS A 324 18.09 -3.81 -10.29
CA HIS A 324 18.94 -4.97 -10.09
C HIS A 324 18.29 -5.87 -9.04
N ALA A 325 17.79 -7.03 -9.46
CA ALA A 325 17.16 -7.99 -8.58
C ALA A 325 17.93 -9.31 -8.56
N SER A 326 17.95 -9.98 -7.42
CA SER A 326 18.59 -11.28 -7.29
C SER A 326 17.89 -12.22 -6.30
N PHE A 327 17.88 -13.50 -6.63
CA PHE A 327 17.56 -14.58 -5.70
C PHE A 327 18.83 -15.11 -5.05
N SER A 328 18.77 -15.32 -3.74
CA SER A 328 19.84 -15.97 -2.99
C SER A 328 19.29 -16.97 -1.98
N TRP A 329 20.05 -18.04 -1.74
CA TRP A 329 19.72 -19.02 -0.72
C TRP A 329 19.96 -18.48 0.68
N ARG A 330 19.02 -18.77 1.58
CA ARG A 330 19.19 -18.68 3.03
C ARG A 330 19.18 -20.08 3.66
N LYS A 331 19.31 -20.10 4.99
CA LYS A 331 19.18 -21.33 5.78
C LYS A 331 17.78 -21.95 5.57
N HIS A 332 17.68 -23.27 5.76
CA HIS A 332 16.41 -24.02 5.73
C HIS A 332 15.66 -24.00 4.38
N ASP A 333 16.39 -24.05 3.27
CA ASP A 333 15.80 -24.16 1.92
C ASP A 333 14.86 -23.00 1.54
N GLN A 334 15.11 -21.83 2.13
CA GLN A 334 14.36 -20.61 1.83
C GLN A 334 15.16 -19.69 0.92
N PHE A 335 14.46 -18.99 0.04
CA PHE A 335 15.05 -17.97 -0.82
C PHE A 335 14.76 -16.57 -0.30
N THR A 336 15.64 -15.65 -0.67
CA THR A 336 15.38 -14.22 -0.54
C THR A 336 15.44 -13.59 -1.91
N LEU A 337 14.36 -12.90 -2.28
CA LEU A 337 14.37 -11.95 -3.39
C LEU A 337 14.86 -10.61 -2.83
N THR A 338 15.95 -10.11 -3.39
CA THR A 338 16.48 -8.78 -3.12
C THR A 338 16.28 -7.92 -4.35
N ILE A 339 15.67 -6.74 -4.22
CA ILE A 339 15.51 -5.77 -5.32
C ILE A 339 16.18 -4.48 -4.89
N VAL A 340 17.25 -4.08 -5.58
CA VAL A 340 18.01 -2.88 -5.27
C VAL A 340 17.20 -1.64 -5.68
N ALA A 341 17.08 -0.70 -4.74
CA ALA A 341 16.51 0.62 -4.97
C ALA A 341 17.61 1.61 -5.38
N LYS A 342 17.25 2.64 -6.16
CA LYS A 342 18.23 3.62 -6.65
C LYS A 342 18.83 4.47 -5.53
N ASP A 343 18.06 4.73 -4.47
CA ASP A 343 18.45 5.45 -3.26
C ASP A 343 19.55 4.80 -2.38
N GLY A 344 20.12 3.68 -2.85
CA GLY A 344 21.14 2.90 -2.14
C GLY A 344 20.56 1.86 -1.18
N GLY A 345 19.24 1.75 -1.10
CA GLY A 345 18.55 0.71 -0.35
C GLY A 345 18.28 -0.55 -1.16
N CYS A 346 17.59 -1.49 -0.51
CA CYS A 346 17.02 -2.66 -1.16
C CYS A 346 15.75 -3.12 -0.46
N TRP A 347 14.85 -3.69 -1.26
CA TRP A 347 13.68 -4.42 -0.83
C TRP A 347 14.01 -5.90 -0.70
N ASN A 348 13.67 -6.50 0.44
CA ASN A 348 13.90 -7.91 0.73
C ASN A 348 12.57 -8.62 0.99
N PHE A 349 12.33 -9.70 0.26
CA PHE A 349 11.26 -10.67 0.50
C PHE A 349 11.91 -11.98 0.94
N ASN A 350 11.64 -12.41 2.17
CA ASN A 350 12.27 -13.59 2.77
C ASN A 350 11.31 -14.78 2.78
N ALA A 351 11.86 -15.96 3.06
CA ALA A 351 11.09 -17.20 3.24
C ALA A 351 10.29 -17.61 1.99
N LEU A 352 10.79 -17.27 0.80
CA LEU A 352 10.21 -17.73 -0.45
C LEU A 352 10.53 -19.21 -0.65
N SER A 353 9.66 -19.91 -1.39
CA SER A 353 9.78 -21.32 -1.77
C SER A 353 9.56 -21.50 -3.29
N VAL A 354 9.74 -22.73 -3.81
CA VAL A 354 9.39 -23.05 -5.20
C VAL A 354 7.89 -22.87 -5.39
N GLY A 355 7.45 -22.21 -6.46
CA GLY A 355 6.03 -21.93 -6.68
C GLY A 355 5.76 -20.82 -7.67
N ILE A 356 4.48 -20.46 -7.77
CA ILE A 356 3.98 -19.36 -8.60
C ILE A 356 3.86 -18.12 -7.72
N TYR A 357 4.32 -17.00 -8.24
CA TYR A 357 4.29 -15.70 -7.58
C TYR A 357 3.76 -14.65 -8.53
N GLN A 358 3.26 -13.57 -7.94
CA GLN A 358 2.85 -12.38 -8.66
C GLN A 358 3.66 -11.20 -8.14
N ILE A 359 4.21 -10.41 -9.05
CA ILE A 359 4.91 -9.18 -8.73
C ILE A 359 4.22 -8.00 -9.40
N GLN A 360 4.15 -6.88 -8.70
CA GLN A 360 3.73 -5.60 -9.26
C GLN A 360 4.68 -4.51 -8.80
N MET A 361 4.83 -3.48 -9.63
CA MET A 361 5.52 -2.25 -9.27
C MET A 361 4.51 -1.18 -8.89
N VAL A 362 4.79 -0.49 -7.80
CA VAL A 362 4.12 0.75 -7.42
C VAL A 362 5.06 1.90 -7.71
N TYR A 363 4.63 2.83 -8.55
CA TYR A 363 5.26 4.15 -8.66
C TYR A 363 4.61 5.07 -7.62
N ASN A 364 5.39 5.71 -6.77
CA ASN A 364 4.92 6.62 -5.73
C ASN A 364 5.81 7.86 -5.67
N ASP A 365 5.38 8.94 -6.30
CA ASP A 365 6.02 10.25 -6.17
C ASP A 365 5.01 11.26 -5.64
N LYS A 366 5.44 12.09 -4.69
CA LYS A 366 4.60 13.06 -4.00
C LYS A 366 5.05 14.50 -4.11
N TYR A 367 6.20 14.74 -4.72
CA TYR A 367 6.74 16.08 -4.81
C TYR A 367 6.70 16.52 -6.26
N ALA A 368 5.98 17.61 -6.55
CA ALA A 368 5.98 18.20 -7.89
C ALA A 368 7.32 18.89 -8.22
N THR A 369 8.13 19.15 -7.18
CA THR A 369 9.45 19.75 -7.28
C THR A 369 10.43 19.06 -6.33
N GLN A 370 11.71 19.01 -6.69
CA GLN A 370 12.76 18.42 -5.87
C GLN A 370 14.05 19.24 -5.98
N GLU A 371 14.59 19.65 -4.84
CA GLU A 371 15.93 20.26 -4.79
C GLU A 371 16.99 19.15 -4.82
N ILE A 372 17.98 19.33 -5.70
CA ILE A 372 19.15 18.45 -5.79
C ILE A 372 20.41 19.30 -5.59
N TYR A 373 21.35 18.79 -4.83
CA TYR A 373 22.65 19.43 -4.64
C TYR A 373 23.65 18.85 -5.64
N ASP A 374 24.14 19.68 -6.55
CA ASP A 374 25.21 19.33 -7.45
C ASP A 374 26.56 19.59 -6.75
N GLN A 375 27.23 18.49 -6.40
CA GLN A 375 28.51 18.53 -5.69
C GLN A 375 29.65 19.10 -6.55
N GLU A 376 29.57 19.00 -7.87
CA GLU A 376 30.61 19.50 -8.78
C GLU A 376 30.48 21.03 -8.95
N GLY A 377 29.24 21.50 -9.15
CA GLY A 377 28.94 22.92 -9.28
C GLY A 377 28.80 23.68 -7.95
N LEU A 378 28.72 22.98 -6.82
CA LEU A 378 28.41 23.51 -5.48
C LEU A 378 27.12 24.35 -5.45
N ASN A 379 26.15 23.99 -6.29
CA ASN A 379 24.87 24.67 -6.44
C ASN A 379 23.70 23.74 -6.17
N THR A 380 22.57 24.33 -5.75
CA THR A 380 21.30 23.61 -5.64
C THR A 380 20.49 23.87 -6.90
N ASN A 381 20.11 22.80 -7.61
CA ASN A 381 19.20 22.87 -8.74
C ASN A 381 17.79 22.47 -8.28
N LEU A 382 16.79 23.24 -8.72
CA LEU A 382 15.39 22.89 -8.49
C LEU A 382 14.87 22.13 -9.72
N ILE A 383 14.53 20.86 -9.52
CA ILE A 383 13.82 20.06 -10.51
C ILE A 383 12.33 20.35 -10.36
N GLU A 384 11.70 20.87 -11.41
CA GLU A 384 10.27 21.17 -11.42
C GLU A 384 9.49 20.24 -12.35
N ASN A 385 8.15 20.31 -12.24
CA ASN A 385 7.19 19.61 -13.10
C ASN A 385 7.34 18.08 -13.06
N LEU A 386 7.62 17.55 -11.87
CA LEU A 386 7.58 16.11 -11.62
C LEU A 386 6.14 15.61 -11.66
N TRP A 387 5.94 14.45 -12.27
CA TRP A 387 4.67 13.75 -12.25
C TRP A 387 4.41 13.25 -10.82
N THR A 388 3.26 13.60 -10.25
CA THR A 388 2.89 13.22 -8.89
C THR A 388 1.71 12.28 -8.90
N GLY A 389 1.73 11.28 -8.02
CA GLY A 389 0.72 10.24 -8.00
C GLY A 389 1.26 8.93 -7.44
N ILE A 390 0.32 8.04 -7.13
CA ILE A 390 0.64 6.65 -6.84
C ILE A 390 -0.05 5.75 -7.84
N VAL A 391 0.74 4.96 -8.56
CA VAL A 391 0.23 4.03 -9.57
C VAL A 391 0.64 2.62 -9.22
N CYS A 392 -0.35 1.81 -8.88
CA CYS A 392 -0.21 0.37 -8.79
C CYS A 392 -0.40 -0.24 -10.18
N THR A 393 0.68 -0.73 -10.76
CA THR A 393 0.61 -1.49 -12.02
C THR A 393 -0.08 -2.85 -11.80
N PRO A 394 -0.61 -3.48 -12.86
CA PRO A 394 -1.11 -4.84 -12.78
C PRO A 394 -0.02 -5.85 -12.40
N GLN A 395 -0.46 -6.99 -11.87
CA GLN A 395 0.41 -8.08 -11.47
C GLN A 395 0.94 -8.87 -12.66
N VAL A 396 2.22 -9.20 -12.62
CA VAL A 396 2.87 -10.13 -13.54
C VAL A 396 3.20 -11.40 -12.81
N GLU A 397 2.72 -12.52 -13.34
CA GLU A 397 2.99 -13.86 -12.80
C GLU A 397 4.37 -14.36 -13.24
N PHE A 398 5.08 -15.00 -12.31
CA PHE A 398 6.30 -15.74 -12.58
C PHE A 398 6.40 -17.00 -11.70
N CYS A 399 7.24 -17.93 -12.11
CA CYS A 399 7.44 -19.22 -11.45
C CYS A 399 8.90 -19.40 -11.03
N LEU A 400 9.09 -19.87 -9.80
CA LEU A 400 10.38 -20.35 -9.30
C LEU A 400 10.42 -21.87 -9.44
N VAL A 401 11.41 -22.38 -10.19
CA VAL A 401 11.63 -23.81 -10.44
C VAL A 401 13.02 -24.26 -10.00
N ARG A 402 13.23 -25.56 -9.87
CA ARG A 402 14.52 -26.17 -9.50
C ARG A 402 15.31 -26.62 -10.72
#